data_AF-A0A7V9QQY1-F1
#
_entry.id   AF-A0A7V9QQY1-F1
#
_cell.length_a   1.000
_cell.length_b   1.000
_cell.length_c   1.000
_cell.angle_alpha   90.00
_cell.angle_beta   90.00
_cell.angle_gamma   90.00
#
_symmetry.space_group_name_H-M   'P 1'
#
loop_
_entity.id
_entity.type
_entity.pdbx_description
1 polymer ?
#
loop_
_entity_poly.entity_id
_entity_poly.type
_entity_poly.pdbx_seq_one_letter_code
_entity_poly.pdbx_strand_id
1 'polypeptide(L)'
;MRRKRGVALVTALWLILVLGVVATEVTRSAYGVADTADNVRSRMVARYAAESGIVLASTRIEDTLAVLRDSTLVRSFLNRLERGSLGISRVDLGDARFQLAVVDVNARLDVNRATAEQLMTLFSSVAGMDESRAAATAIRNRIEYGKAGDLFRGPPPAGVAKPLYTTPLRSLSELLTIPGVGERVANGAAPFLTVDGDGHVNQVTASAQVRAAAGGDLRDTPSRLLLISRGWKEGRPLTFEIQAVYALEYGKVVLVSWRERDL
;
A
#
# COMPACT_ATOMS: atom_id res chain seq x y z
N MET A 1 -75.98 -9.05 25.54
CA MET A 1 -74.90 -9.82 24.88
C MET A 1 -74.03 -9.03 23.87
N ARG A 2 -74.46 -7.88 23.33
CA ARG A 2 -73.68 -7.07 22.36
C ARG A 2 -72.36 -6.47 22.89
N ARG A 3 -72.29 -6.02 24.16
CA ARG A 3 -71.08 -5.42 24.76
C ARG A 3 -69.88 -6.38 24.87
N LYS A 4 -70.12 -7.67 25.13
CA LYS A 4 -69.03 -8.68 25.26
C LYS A 4 -68.34 -8.98 23.92
N ARG A 5 -69.05 -8.85 22.79
CA ARG A 5 -68.49 -9.06 21.44
C ARG A 5 -67.60 -7.90 20.97
N GLY A 6 -67.89 -6.67 21.40
CA GLY A 6 -67.05 -5.50 21.09
C GLY A 6 -65.68 -5.56 21.77
N VAL A 7 -65.65 -5.98 23.04
CA VAL A 7 -64.38 -6.13 23.79
C VAL A 7 -63.50 -7.22 23.17
N ALA A 8 -64.07 -8.39 22.83
CA ALA A 8 -63.33 -9.48 22.20
C ALA A 8 -62.72 -9.07 20.85
N LEU A 9 -63.45 -8.30 20.04
CA LEU A 9 -62.94 -7.80 18.76
C LEU A 9 -61.79 -6.81 18.94
N VAL A 10 -61.94 -5.86 19.87
CA VAL A 10 -60.88 -4.88 20.18
C VAL A 10 -59.63 -5.57 20.70
N THR A 11 -59.77 -6.58 21.57
CA THR A 11 -58.64 -7.37 22.07
C THR A 11 -57.96 -8.16 20.95
N ALA A 12 -58.72 -8.80 20.07
CA ALA A 12 -58.15 -9.52 18.92
C ALA A 12 -57.40 -8.59 17.97
N LEU A 13 -57.96 -7.41 17.69
CA LEU A 13 -57.36 -6.42 16.79
C LEU A 13 -56.08 -5.82 17.40
N TRP A 14 -56.09 -5.55 18.72
CA TRP A 14 -54.89 -5.17 19.45
C TRP A 14 -53.82 -6.26 19.44
N LEU A 15 -54.21 -7.53 19.59
CA LEU A 15 -53.29 -8.66 19.58
C LEU A 15 -52.65 -8.83 18.20
N ILE A 16 -53.43 -8.67 17.12
CA ILE A 16 -52.91 -8.66 15.75
C ILE A 16 -51.95 -7.49 15.52
N LEU A 17 -52.29 -6.29 16.03
CA LEU A 17 -51.41 -5.11 15.93
C LEU A 17 -50.07 -5.36 16.63
N VAL A 18 -50.10 -5.88 17.86
CA VAL A 18 -48.89 -6.20 18.64
C VAL A 18 -48.07 -7.28 17.93
N LEU A 19 -48.72 -8.36 17.44
CA LEU A 19 -48.05 -9.40 16.66
C LEU A 19 -47.41 -8.84 15.38
N GLY A 20 -48.08 -7.92 14.69
CA GLY A 20 -47.56 -7.28 13.49
C GLY A 20 -46.29 -6.45 13.76
N VAL A 21 -46.28 -5.69 14.87
CA VAL A 21 -45.09 -4.92 15.29
C VAL A 21 -43.94 -5.86 15.65
N VAL A 22 -44.19 -6.90 16.45
CA VAL A 22 -43.16 -7.88 16.83
C VAL A 22 -42.61 -8.62 15.61
N ALA A 23 -43.47 -9.07 14.70
CA ALA A 23 -43.05 -9.74 13.46
C ALA A 23 -42.21 -8.82 12.56
N THR A 24 -42.58 -7.54 12.45
CA THR A 24 -41.82 -6.55 11.68
C THR A 24 -40.44 -6.32 12.27
N GLU A 25 -40.34 -6.21 13.60
CA GLU A 25 -39.06 -5.98 14.29
C GLU A 25 -38.13 -7.20 14.20
N VAL A 26 -38.67 -8.41 14.39
CA VAL A 26 -37.91 -9.66 14.20
C VAL A 26 -37.38 -9.77 12.77
N THR A 27 -38.21 -9.43 11.78
CA THR A 27 -37.83 -9.47 10.37
C THR A 27 -36.72 -8.46 10.05
N ARG A 28 -36.84 -7.22 10.53
CA ARG A 28 -35.79 -6.19 10.36
C ARG A 28 -34.47 -6.58 11.03
N SER A 29 -34.54 -7.13 12.24
CA SER A 29 -33.38 -7.63 12.98
C SER A 29 -32.70 -8.78 12.24
N ALA A 30 -33.48 -9.73 11.71
CA ALA A 30 -32.96 -10.85 10.92
C ALA A 30 -32.25 -10.39 9.64
N TYR A 31 -32.81 -9.41 8.92
CA TYR A 31 -32.16 -8.84 7.74
C TYR A 31 -30.85 -8.09 8.09
N GLY A 32 -30.83 -7.32 9.19
CA GLY A 32 -29.61 -6.64 9.62
C GLY A 32 -28.46 -7.58 10.02
N VAL A 33 -28.79 -8.70 10.67
CA VAL A 33 -27.81 -9.75 11.00
C VAL A 33 -27.30 -10.45 9.73
N ALA A 34 -28.20 -10.74 8.77
CA ALA A 34 -27.84 -11.36 7.51
C ALA A 34 -26.90 -10.47 6.65
N ASP A 35 -27.17 -9.17 6.57
CA ASP A 35 -26.32 -8.22 5.84
C ASP A 35 -24.94 -8.09 6.48
N THR A 36 -24.89 -8.06 7.81
CA THR A 36 -23.61 -8.03 8.54
C THR A 36 -22.80 -9.29 8.28
N ALA A 37 -23.43 -10.46 8.34
CA ALA A 37 -22.77 -11.73 8.06
C ALA A 37 -22.26 -11.82 6.62
N ASP A 38 -23.03 -11.37 5.63
CA ASP A 38 -22.55 -11.39 4.24
C ASP A 38 -21.46 -10.36 3.97
N ASN A 39 -21.46 -9.20 4.65
CA ASN A 39 -20.35 -8.24 4.56
C ASN A 39 -19.05 -8.84 5.13
N VAL A 40 -19.11 -9.49 6.29
CA VAL A 40 -17.96 -10.18 6.89
C VAL A 40 -17.47 -11.29 5.95
N ARG A 41 -18.38 -12.10 5.40
CA ARG A 41 -18.03 -13.13 4.41
C ARG A 41 -17.37 -12.53 3.18
N SER A 42 -17.95 -11.47 2.62
CA SER A 42 -17.44 -10.81 1.42
C SER A 42 -16.03 -10.25 1.65
N ARG A 43 -15.77 -9.69 2.83
CA ARG A 43 -14.43 -9.23 3.23
C ARG A 43 -13.42 -10.37 3.32
N MET A 44 -13.81 -11.49 3.93
CA MET A 44 -12.94 -12.67 4.03
C MET A 44 -12.61 -13.25 2.65
N VAL A 45 -13.62 -13.36 1.77
CA VAL A 45 -13.43 -13.82 0.38
C VAL A 45 -12.49 -12.87 -0.37
N ALA A 46 -12.71 -11.55 -0.27
CA ALA A 46 -11.86 -10.54 -0.89
C ALA A 46 -10.40 -10.63 -0.39
N ARG A 47 -10.20 -10.79 0.92
CA ARG A 47 -8.86 -10.95 1.52
C ARG A 47 -8.13 -12.19 1.00
N TYR A 48 -8.77 -13.36 1.04
CA TYR A 48 -8.14 -14.59 0.55
C TYR A 48 -7.90 -14.58 -0.96
N ALA A 49 -8.76 -13.92 -1.74
CA ALA A 49 -8.52 -13.72 -3.17
C ALA A 49 -7.28 -12.83 -3.40
N ALA A 50 -7.14 -11.75 -2.64
CA ALA A 50 -5.95 -10.90 -2.70
C ALA A 50 -4.69 -11.69 -2.32
N GLU A 51 -4.74 -12.47 -1.24
CA GLU A 51 -3.61 -13.28 -0.75
C GLU A 51 -3.19 -14.33 -1.79
N SER A 52 -4.17 -14.98 -2.43
CA SER A 52 -3.93 -15.93 -3.53
C SER A 52 -3.16 -15.28 -4.68
N GLY A 53 -3.45 -14.02 -5.00
CA GLY A 53 -2.72 -13.28 -6.01
C GLY A 53 -1.26 -13.02 -5.65
N ILE A 54 -0.95 -12.75 -4.39
CA ILE A 54 0.43 -12.58 -3.92
C ILE A 54 1.19 -13.91 -4.01
N VAL A 55 0.60 -15.00 -3.52
CA VAL A 55 1.21 -16.34 -3.55
C VAL A 55 1.47 -16.81 -4.99
N LEU A 56 0.47 -16.67 -5.88
CA LEU A 56 0.63 -17.02 -7.29
C LEU A 56 1.78 -16.24 -7.94
N ALA A 57 1.87 -14.94 -7.66
CA ALA A 57 2.89 -14.07 -8.22
C ALA A 57 4.30 -14.45 -7.72
N SER A 58 4.48 -14.63 -6.41
CA SER A 58 5.77 -15.02 -5.84
C SER A 58 6.23 -16.36 -6.37
N THR A 59 5.35 -17.38 -6.38
CA THR A 59 5.68 -18.71 -6.90
C THR A 59 6.05 -18.66 -8.37
N ARG A 60 5.29 -17.93 -9.21
CA ARG A 60 5.60 -17.82 -10.63
C ARG A 60 6.95 -17.12 -10.90
N ILE A 61 7.30 -16.11 -10.09
CA ILE A 61 8.61 -15.46 -10.17
C ILE A 61 9.70 -16.47 -9.78
N GLU A 62 9.56 -17.16 -8.66
CA GLU A 62 10.55 -18.15 -8.18
C GLU A 62 10.73 -19.31 -9.16
N ASP A 63 9.65 -19.89 -9.67
CA ASP A 63 9.69 -20.97 -10.66
C ASP A 63 10.42 -20.53 -11.93
N THR A 64 10.16 -19.29 -12.39
CA THR A 64 10.86 -18.73 -13.55
C THR A 64 12.34 -18.51 -13.26
N LEU A 65 12.69 -17.96 -12.09
CA LEU A 65 14.08 -17.75 -11.69
C LEU A 65 14.84 -19.07 -11.51
N ALA A 66 14.18 -20.14 -11.05
CA ALA A 66 14.78 -21.46 -10.90
C ALA A 66 15.14 -22.11 -12.26
N VAL A 67 14.39 -21.79 -13.32
CA VAL A 67 14.65 -22.27 -14.68
C VAL A 67 15.71 -21.43 -15.39
N LEU A 68 15.74 -20.11 -15.15
CA LEU A 68 16.68 -19.20 -15.78
C LEU A 68 18.08 -19.32 -15.16
N ARG A 69 19.01 -19.94 -15.89
CA ARG A 69 20.42 -20.10 -15.47
C ARG A 69 21.35 -18.97 -15.93
N ASP A 70 20.92 -18.18 -16.91
CA ASP A 70 21.69 -17.07 -17.48
C ASP A 70 21.33 -15.75 -16.77
N SER A 71 22.34 -15.08 -16.21
CA SER A 71 22.20 -13.82 -15.49
C SER A 71 21.65 -12.69 -16.35
N THR A 72 21.88 -12.72 -17.66
CA THR A 72 21.36 -11.75 -18.62
C THR A 72 19.87 -12.00 -18.88
N LEU A 73 19.44 -13.26 -18.96
CA LEU A 73 18.02 -13.63 -19.06
C LEU A 73 17.26 -13.28 -17.77
N VAL A 74 17.86 -13.55 -16.60
CA VAL A 74 17.29 -13.15 -15.29
C VAL A 74 17.09 -11.65 -15.23
N ARG A 75 18.13 -10.87 -15.57
CA ARG A 75 18.05 -9.39 -15.61
C ARG A 75 16.96 -8.92 -16.56
N SER A 76 16.91 -9.49 -17.76
CA SER A 76 15.92 -9.15 -18.79
C SER A 76 14.48 -9.46 -18.34
N PHE A 77 14.28 -10.59 -17.66
CA PHE A 77 13.00 -10.99 -17.09
C PHE A 77 12.54 -10.02 -16.00
N LEU A 78 13.39 -9.75 -15.00
CA LEU A 78 13.06 -8.88 -13.87
C LEU A 78 12.70 -7.46 -14.33
N ASN A 79 13.44 -6.90 -15.29
CA ASN A 79 13.17 -5.57 -15.87
C ASN A 79 11.93 -5.52 -16.78
N ARG A 80 11.26 -6.64 -17.03
CA ARG A 80 9.98 -6.69 -17.78
C ARG A 80 8.75 -6.89 -16.89
N LEU A 81 8.92 -7.24 -15.62
CA LEU A 81 7.81 -7.59 -14.73
C LEU A 81 6.76 -6.47 -14.61
N GLU A 82 7.18 -5.21 -14.48
CA GLU A 82 6.26 -4.06 -14.37
C GLU A 82 5.42 -3.82 -15.64
N ARG A 83 5.91 -4.28 -16.81
CA ARG A 83 5.19 -4.18 -18.09
C ARG A 83 4.15 -5.30 -18.29
N GLY A 84 3.69 -5.90 -17.20
CA GLY A 84 2.68 -6.94 -17.22
C GLY A 84 3.18 -8.30 -17.71
N SER A 85 4.50 -8.55 -17.72
CA SER A 85 5.06 -9.80 -18.28
C SER A 85 4.66 -11.06 -17.51
N LEU A 86 4.07 -10.93 -16.32
CA LEU A 86 3.50 -12.08 -15.60
C LEU A 86 2.20 -12.58 -16.24
N GLY A 87 1.52 -11.76 -17.07
CA GLY A 87 0.27 -12.13 -17.72
C GLY A 87 -0.90 -12.34 -16.75
N ILE A 88 -0.77 -11.86 -15.50
CA ILE A 88 -1.80 -11.99 -14.45
C ILE A 88 -2.48 -10.64 -14.30
N SER A 89 -3.47 -10.36 -15.16
CA SER A 89 -4.24 -9.10 -15.07
C SER A 89 -5.53 -9.27 -14.26
N ARG A 90 -6.17 -10.44 -14.33
CA ARG A 90 -7.34 -10.81 -13.54
C ARG A 90 -7.46 -12.32 -13.50
N VAL A 91 -7.80 -12.88 -12.35
CA VAL A 91 -8.03 -14.32 -12.16
C VAL A 91 -9.34 -14.51 -11.43
N ASP A 92 -10.18 -15.39 -11.97
CA ASP A 92 -11.44 -15.81 -11.37
C ASP A 92 -11.23 -17.07 -10.52
N LEU A 93 -11.75 -17.06 -9.29
CA LEU A 93 -11.67 -18.13 -8.29
C LEU A 93 -13.09 -18.41 -7.75
N GLY A 94 -13.92 -19.04 -8.55
CA GLY A 94 -15.34 -19.25 -8.19
C GLY A 94 -16.08 -17.92 -8.08
N ASP A 95 -16.61 -17.60 -6.90
CA ASP A 95 -17.28 -16.32 -6.60
C ASP A 95 -16.31 -15.19 -6.22
N ALA A 96 -15.01 -15.46 -6.21
CA ALA A 96 -13.97 -14.50 -5.89
C ALA A 96 -13.16 -14.12 -7.14
N ARG A 97 -12.59 -12.92 -7.14
CA ARG A 97 -11.71 -12.43 -8.19
C ARG A 97 -10.54 -11.69 -7.58
N PHE A 98 -9.39 -11.74 -8.24
CA PHE A 98 -8.29 -10.84 -7.91
C PHE A 98 -7.62 -10.26 -9.14
N GLN A 99 -6.95 -9.13 -8.95
CA GLN A 99 -6.08 -8.45 -9.90
C GLN A 99 -4.73 -8.19 -9.24
N LEU A 100 -3.66 -8.38 -10.01
CA LEU A 100 -2.28 -8.23 -9.56
C LEU A 100 -1.59 -7.11 -10.34
N ALA A 101 -0.77 -6.33 -9.64
CA ALA A 101 0.24 -5.47 -10.21
C ALA A 101 1.61 -5.77 -9.58
N VAL A 102 2.67 -5.65 -10.37
CA VAL A 102 4.05 -5.78 -9.91
C VAL A 102 4.77 -4.51 -10.23
N VAL A 103 5.45 -3.96 -9.23
CA VAL A 103 6.14 -2.68 -9.31
C VAL A 103 7.60 -2.87 -8.92
N ASP A 104 8.50 -2.33 -9.74
CA ASP A 104 9.89 -2.18 -9.35
C ASP A 104 10.01 -1.07 -8.29
N VAL A 105 10.37 -1.45 -7.08
CA VAL A 105 10.53 -0.49 -5.98
C VAL A 105 11.77 0.37 -6.19
N ASN A 106 12.82 -0.21 -6.79
CA ASN A 106 14.08 0.45 -7.08
C ASN A 106 14.03 1.36 -8.31
N ALA A 107 12.90 1.42 -9.02
CA ALA A 107 12.66 2.48 -10.01
C ALA A 107 12.51 3.88 -9.36
N ARG A 108 12.40 3.93 -8.02
CA ARG A 108 12.18 5.14 -7.21
C ARG A 108 13.29 5.30 -6.17
N LEU A 109 13.50 6.54 -5.73
CA LEU A 109 14.49 6.86 -4.70
C LEU A 109 13.92 6.54 -3.30
N ASP A 110 14.67 5.76 -2.51
CA ASP A 110 14.30 5.45 -1.12
C ASP A 110 14.54 6.66 -0.21
N VAL A 111 13.46 7.30 0.24
CA VAL A 111 13.54 8.50 1.09
C VAL A 111 14.23 8.24 2.43
N ASN A 112 14.15 7.02 2.96
CA ASN A 112 14.74 6.67 4.24
C ASN A 112 16.26 6.55 4.15
N ARG A 113 16.78 6.19 2.98
CA ARG A 113 18.22 5.98 2.74
C ARG A 113 18.89 7.09 1.96
N ALA A 114 18.15 7.86 1.17
CA ALA A 114 18.71 8.94 0.37
C ALA A 114 19.37 10.01 1.25
N THR A 115 20.50 10.55 0.77
CA THR A 115 21.18 11.69 1.38
C THR A 115 20.40 12.98 1.15
N ALA A 116 20.71 14.03 1.91
CA ALA A 116 20.14 15.36 1.68
C ALA A 116 20.41 15.88 0.26
N GLU A 117 21.58 15.56 -0.30
CA GLU A 117 21.99 15.98 -1.66
C GLU A 117 21.19 15.24 -2.73
N GLN A 118 20.98 13.93 -2.58
CA GLN A 118 20.16 13.14 -3.49
C GLN A 118 18.70 13.63 -3.47
N LEU A 119 18.14 13.85 -2.27
CA LEU A 119 16.79 14.40 -2.11
C LEU A 119 16.65 15.80 -2.70
N MET A 120 17.61 16.70 -2.44
CA MET A 120 17.62 18.06 -2.99
C MET A 120 17.68 18.03 -4.52
N THR A 121 18.53 17.18 -5.09
CA THR A 121 18.65 16.99 -6.54
C THR A 121 17.31 16.55 -7.13
N LEU A 122 16.65 15.57 -6.52
CA LEU A 122 15.32 15.14 -6.96
C LEU A 122 14.28 16.26 -6.85
N PHE A 123 14.22 16.96 -5.71
CA PHE A 123 13.21 18.00 -5.45
C PHE A 123 13.38 19.23 -6.35
N SER A 124 14.61 19.51 -6.81
CA SER A 124 14.86 20.60 -7.77
C SER A 124 14.13 20.43 -9.11
N SER A 125 13.66 19.21 -9.42
CA SER A 125 12.83 18.95 -10.59
C SER A 125 11.35 19.33 -10.42
N VAL A 126 10.89 19.59 -9.19
CA VAL A 126 9.47 19.87 -8.87
C VAL A 126 9.26 21.17 -8.08
N ALA A 127 10.33 21.76 -7.53
CA ALA A 127 10.28 22.97 -6.71
C ALA A 127 11.55 23.82 -6.90
N GLY A 128 11.54 25.05 -6.36
CA GLY A 128 12.72 25.92 -6.38
C GLY A 128 13.87 25.39 -5.52
N MET A 129 15.09 25.86 -5.76
CA MET A 129 16.29 25.36 -5.07
C MET A 129 16.23 25.49 -3.54
N ASP A 130 15.72 26.61 -3.02
CA ASP A 130 15.65 26.85 -1.58
C ASP A 130 14.59 25.97 -0.90
N GLU A 131 13.42 25.81 -1.53
CA GLU A 131 12.36 24.89 -1.07
C GLU A 131 12.87 23.44 -1.08
N SER A 132 13.57 23.05 -2.15
CA SER A 132 14.17 21.72 -2.30
C SER A 132 15.21 21.43 -1.22
N ARG A 133 16.08 22.40 -0.93
CA ARG A 133 17.11 22.28 0.12
C ARG A 133 16.48 22.20 1.51
N ALA A 134 15.49 23.05 1.78
CA ALA A 134 14.77 23.05 3.06
C ALA A 134 14.05 21.72 3.28
N ALA A 135 13.33 21.22 2.28
CA ALA A 135 12.62 19.93 2.34
C ALA A 135 13.57 18.75 2.56
N ALA A 136 14.66 18.67 1.80
CA ALA A 136 15.66 17.61 1.95
C ALA A 136 16.29 17.61 3.35
N THR A 137 16.64 18.79 3.86
CA THR A 137 17.20 18.94 5.21
C THR A 137 16.19 18.53 6.29
N ALA A 138 14.94 18.98 6.16
CA ALA A 138 13.88 18.65 7.11
C ALA A 138 13.60 17.14 7.16
N ILE A 139 13.56 16.47 6.02
CA ILE A 139 13.39 15.00 5.94
C ILE A 139 14.54 14.27 6.63
N ARG A 140 15.79 14.66 6.34
CA ARG A 140 16.96 14.06 7.02
C ARG A 140 16.94 14.29 8.52
N ASN A 141 16.61 15.50 8.96
CA ASN A 141 16.48 15.82 10.38
C ASN A 141 15.39 14.96 11.05
N ARG A 142 14.22 14.82 10.43
CA ARG A 142 13.14 13.95 10.93
C ARG A 142 13.59 12.50 11.05
N ILE A 143 14.29 11.96 10.05
CA ILE A 143 14.76 10.56 10.06
C ILE A 143 15.85 10.37 11.12
N GLU A 144 16.76 11.32 11.27
CA GLU A 144 17.93 11.16 12.14
C GLU A 144 17.65 11.50 13.59
N TYR A 145 16.80 12.48 13.85
CA TYR A 145 16.52 13.03 15.18
C TYR A 145 15.06 12.81 15.62
N GLY A 146 14.25 12.11 14.82
CA GLY A 146 12.83 11.93 15.10
C GLY A 146 12.06 13.26 15.08
N LYS A 147 11.01 13.36 15.89
CA LYS A 147 10.21 14.60 16.00
C LYS A 147 10.99 15.81 16.52
N ALA A 148 12.09 15.60 17.25
CA ALA A 148 12.95 16.70 17.68
C ALA A 148 13.61 17.40 16.48
N GLY A 149 13.88 16.66 15.41
CA GLY A 149 14.44 17.20 14.17
C GLY A 149 13.55 18.22 13.46
N ASP A 150 12.23 18.19 13.72
CA ASP A 150 11.27 19.13 13.14
C ASP A 150 11.45 20.57 13.63
N LEU A 151 12.12 20.72 14.78
CA LEU A 151 12.40 22.02 15.37
C LEU A 151 13.60 22.70 14.71
N PHE A 152 14.39 21.96 13.93
CA PHE A 152 15.58 22.50 13.28
C PHE A 152 15.20 23.24 12.00
N ARG A 153 15.58 24.53 11.89
CA ARG A 153 15.39 25.35 10.69
C ARG A 153 16.50 25.18 9.64
N GLY A 154 17.28 24.12 9.73
CA GLY A 154 18.50 23.88 8.96
C GLY A 154 19.26 22.67 9.50
N PRO A 155 20.59 22.58 9.31
CA PRO A 155 21.40 21.55 9.93
C PRO A 155 21.22 21.51 11.47
N PRO A 156 21.38 20.35 12.11
CA PRO A 156 21.25 20.23 13.56
C PRO A 156 22.26 21.14 14.27
N PRO A 157 21.86 21.82 15.37
CA PRO A 157 22.77 22.65 16.16
C PRO A 157 23.98 21.85 16.67
N ALA A 158 25.13 22.52 16.77
CA ALA A 158 26.32 21.92 17.33
C ALA A 158 26.07 21.41 18.76
N GLY A 159 26.55 20.21 19.08
CA GLY A 159 26.40 19.59 20.39
C GLY A 159 25.09 18.81 20.60
N VAL A 160 24.16 18.82 19.64
CA VAL A 160 22.99 17.93 19.70
C VAL A 160 23.40 16.50 19.36
N ALA A 161 23.33 15.61 20.34
CA ALA A 161 23.64 14.21 20.16
C ALA A 161 22.61 13.55 19.21
N LYS A 162 23.12 12.81 18.22
CA LYS A 162 22.28 11.98 17.36
C LYS A 162 21.77 10.78 18.17
N PRO A 163 20.47 10.46 18.10
CA PRO A 163 19.93 9.24 18.68
C PRO A 163 20.66 7.99 18.18
N LEU A 164 20.68 6.93 18.99
CA LEU A 164 21.27 5.63 18.62
C LEU A 164 20.56 4.97 17.43
N TYR A 165 19.31 5.32 17.18
CA TYR A 165 18.48 4.76 16.12
C TYR A 165 17.81 5.86 15.32
N THR A 166 17.74 5.66 14.00
CA THR A 166 16.95 6.52 13.11
C THR A 166 15.46 6.23 13.27
N THR A 167 14.62 7.22 12.98
CA THR A 167 13.17 7.12 12.89
C THR A 167 12.75 7.12 11.41
N PRO A 168 12.79 5.97 10.70
CA PRO A 168 12.41 5.93 9.29
C PRO A 168 10.92 6.26 9.11
N LEU A 169 10.61 6.89 7.99
CA LEU A 169 9.24 7.12 7.53
C LEU A 169 8.60 5.79 7.14
N ARG A 170 7.33 5.60 7.53
CA ARG A 170 6.56 4.38 7.24
C ARG A 170 5.68 4.54 6.00
N SER A 171 5.39 5.78 5.62
CA SER A 171 4.60 6.12 4.44
C SER A 171 5.05 7.46 3.85
N LEU A 172 4.83 7.65 2.55
CA LEU A 172 5.08 8.93 1.89
C LEU A 172 4.15 10.04 2.39
N SER A 173 2.95 9.70 2.90
CA SER A 173 2.02 10.67 3.48
C SER A 173 2.59 11.39 4.70
N GLU A 174 3.55 10.77 5.41
CA GLU A 174 4.24 11.42 6.53
C GLU A 174 5.05 12.65 6.11
N LEU A 175 5.45 12.75 4.83
CA LEU A 175 6.15 13.93 4.31
C LEU A 175 5.34 15.23 4.52
N LEU A 176 4.01 15.15 4.41
CA LEU A 176 3.11 16.28 4.65
C LEU A 176 3.08 16.73 6.11
N THR A 177 3.54 15.88 7.04
CA THR A 177 3.62 16.17 8.47
C THR A 177 4.96 16.76 8.89
N ILE A 178 5.93 16.87 7.98
CA ILE A 178 7.28 17.37 8.26
C ILE A 178 7.31 18.88 7.98
N PRO A 179 7.51 19.73 9.00
CA PRO A 179 7.70 21.15 8.78
C PRO A 179 8.86 21.42 7.82
N GLY A 180 8.63 22.21 6.78
CA GLY A 180 9.65 22.57 5.78
C GLY A 180 9.65 21.75 4.49
N VAL A 181 8.91 20.63 4.40
CA VAL A 181 8.77 19.89 3.12
C VAL A 181 7.79 20.61 2.19
N GLY A 182 6.64 21.04 2.70
CA GLY A 182 5.60 21.68 1.89
C GLY A 182 4.84 20.70 1.00
N GLU A 183 3.58 21.04 0.71
CA GLU A 183 2.68 20.16 -0.06
C GLU A 183 3.12 19.98 -1.52
N ARG A 184 3.68 21.03 -2.13
CA ARG A 184 4.18 20.98 -3.51
C ARG A 184 5.30 19.96 -3.67
N VAL A 185 6.31 19.99 -2.82
CA VAL A 185 7.43 19.04 -2.88
C VAL A 185 6.92 17.63 -2.57
N ALA A 186 6.14 17.46 -1.50
CA ALA A 186 5.62 16.15 -1.12
C ALA A 186 4.80 15.50 -2.24
N ASN A 187 3.82 16.20 -2.80
CA ASN A 187 2.95 15.67 -3.85
C ASN A 187 3.66 15.57 -5.20
N GLY A 188 4.48 16.56 -5.55
CA GLY A 188 5.23 16.58 -6.80
C GLY A 188 6.31 15.50 -6.87
N ALA A 189 6.97 15.21 -5.75
CA ALA A 189 8.01 14.19 -5.68
C ALA A 189 7.48 12.77 -5.43
N ALA A 190 6.24 12.61 -4.96
CA ALA A 190 5.66 11.30 -4.62
C ALA A 190 5.81 10.23 -5.72
N PRO A 191 5.64 10.51 -7.03
CA PRO A 191 5.84 9.49 -8.07
C PRO A 191 7.26 8.93 -8.15
N PHE A 192 8.24 9.67 -7.65
CA PHE A 192 9.68 9.38 -7.73
C PHE A 192 10.28 8.81 -6.43
N LEU A 193 9.49 8.75 -5.36
CA LEU A 193 9.93 8.33 -4.03
C LEU A 193 9.34 6.98 -3.62
N THR A 194 10.04 6.29 -2.72
CA THR A 194 9.54 5.12 -1.99
C THR A 194 10.06 5.14 -0.56
N VAL A 195 9.37 4.43 0.35
CA VAL A 195 9.86 4.13 1.72
C VAL A 195 10.36 2.70 1.86
N ASP A 196 10.14 1.88 0.81
CA ASP A 196 10.35 0.44 0.83
C ASP A 196 11.59 -0.01 0.04
N GLY A 197 12.40 0.93 -0.44
CA GLY A 197 13.62 0.62 -1.17
C GLY A 197 14.72 0.00 -0.31
N ASP A 198 15.85 -0.33 -0.93
CA ASP A 198 17.07 -0.79 -0.26
C ASP A 198 18.23 0.21 -0.39
N GLY A 199 17.99 1.38 -0.98
CA GLY A 199 18.99 2.41 -1.27
C GLY A 199 19.56 2.34 -2.68
N HIS A 200 19.38 1.23 -3.41
CA HIS A 200 19.80 1.14 -4.81
C HIS A 200 18.69 1.62 -5.74
N VAL A 201 19.10 2.12 -6.91
CA VAL A 201 18.19 2.54 -7.97
C VAL A 201 18.41 1.68 -9.21
N ASN A 202 17.34 1.11 -9.76
CA ASN A 202 17.40 0.38 -11.01
C ASN A 202 17.40 1.35 -12.20
N GLN A 203 18.54 1.53 -12.87
CA GLN A 203 18.68 2.50 -13.95
C GLN A 203 17.87 2.16 -15.21
N VAL A 204 17.49 0.89 -15.38
CA VAL A 204 16.72 0.43 -16.54
C VAL A 204 15.27 0.89 -16.47
N THR A 205 14.69 0.94 -15.27
CA THR A 205 13.28 1.26 -15.02
C THR A 205 13.08 2.65 -14.41
N ALA A 206 14.09 3.20 -13.73
CA ALA A 206 14.03 4.52 -13.11
C ALA A 206 13.89 5.65 -14.13
N SER A 207 13.14 6.69 -13.73
CA SER A 207 13.00 7.91 -14.52
C SER A 207 14.31 8.70 -14.59
N ALA A 208 14.41 9.63 -15.55
CA ALA A 208 15.60 10.48 -15.68
C ALA A 208 15.86 11.31 -14.41
N GLN A 209 14.81 11.78 -13.73
CA GLN A 209 14.89 12.53 -12.49
C GLN A 209 15.47 11.68 -11.35
N VAL A 210 14.99 10.44 -11.19
CA VAL A 210 15.49 9.51 -10.17
C VAL A 210 16.94 9.14 -10.44
N ARG A 211 17.31 8.86 -11.71
CA ARG A 211 18.70 8.55 -12.08
C ARG A 211 19.65 9.71 -11.82
N ALA A 212 19.25 10.95 -12.15
CA ALA A 212 20.04 12.13 -11.87
C ALA A 212 20.27 12.31 -10.35
N ALA A 213 19.24 12.02 -9.55
CA ALA A 213 19.32 12.10 -8.09
C ALA A 213 20.13 10.98 -7.44
N ALA A 214 20.18 9.78 -8.01
CA ALA A 214 20.82 8.61 -7.41
C ALA A 214 22.34 8.74 -7.26
N GLY A 215 23.01 9.55 -8.08
CA GLY A 215 24.40 9.98 -7.88
C GLY A 215 25.50 8.89 -7.89
N GLY A 216 25.19 7.63 -8.22
CA GLY A 216 26.16 6.54 -8.29
C GLY A 216 25.63 5.17 -7.85
N ASP A 217 24.54 5.13 -7.07
CA ASP A 217 23.93 3.88 -6.58
C ASP A 217 23.00 3.21 -7.60
N LEU A 218 23.46 3.16 -8.86
CA LEU A 218 22.71 2.62 -9.98
C LEU A 218 23.00 1.13 -10.18
N ARG A 219 21.95 0.35 -10.39
CA ARG A 219 21.98 -1.08 -10.75
C ARG A 219 21.16 -1.34 -11.99
N ASP A 220 21.43 -2.45 -12.67
CA ASP A 220 20.71 -2.86 -13.88
C ASP A 220 19.53 -3.80 -13.62
N THR A 221 19.25 -4.11 -12.36
CA THR A 221 18.22 -5.06 -11.96
C THR A 221 17.53 -4.57 -10.69
N PRO A 222 16.22 -4.82 -10.53
CA PRO A 222 15.56 -4.57 -9.26
C PRO A 222 16.16 -5.48 -8.18
N SER A 223 16.28 -4.97 -6.97
CA SER A 223 16.57 -5.75 -5.76
C SER A 223 15.34 -5.91 -4.87
N ARG A 224 14.30 -5.11 -5.10
CA ARG A 224 13.01 -5.17 -4.43
C ARG A 224 11.84 -5.05 -5.40
N LEU A 225 10.84 -5.90 -5.18
CA LEU A 225 9.58 -5.88 -5.92
C LEU A 225 8.43 -5.62 -4.95
N LEU A 226 7.48 -4.80 -5.37
CA LEU A 226 6.22 -4.60 -4.69
C LEU A 226 5.13 -5.33 -5.47
N LEU A 227 4.52 -6.32 -4.85
CA LEU A 227 3.36 -7.02 -5.36
C LEU A 227 2.11 -6.40 -4.74
N ILE A 228 1.20 -5.92 -5.58
CA ILE A 228 -0.09 -5.35 -5.16
C ILE A 228 -1.17 -6.25 -5.68
N SER A 229 -1.92 -6.89 -4.78
CA SER A 229 -3.04 -7.75 -5.13
C SER A 229 -4.33 -7.18 -4.57
N ARG A 230 -5.33 -7.01 -5.42
CA ARG A 230 -6.68 -6.56 -5.05
C ARG A 230 -7.64 -7.71 -5.27
N GLY A 231 -8.35 -8.12 -4.23
CA GLY A 231 -9.37 -9.16 -4.27
C GLY A 231 -10.76 -8.61 -3.99
N TRP A 232 -11.78 -9.21 -4.60
CA TRP A 232 -13.18 -8.87 -4.37
C TRP A 232 -14.08 -10.09 -4.61
N LYS A 233 -15.29 -10.08 -4.04
CA LYS A 233 -16.34 -11.07 -4.30
C LYS A 233 -17.24 -10.57 -5.42
N GLU A 234 -17.66 -11.46 -6.32
CA GLU A 234 -18.58 -11.12 -7.40
C GLU A 234 -19.91 -10.55 -6.86
N GLY A 235 -20.42 -9.50 -7.52
CA GLY A 235 -21.64 -8.81 -7.11
C GLY A 235 -21.50 -7.95 -5.84
N ARG A 236 -20.29 -7.80 -5.29
CA ARG A 236 -20.03 -6.98 -4.10
C ARG A 236 -18.96 -5.90 -4.39
N PRO A 237 -19.15 -4.67 -3.89
CA PRO A 237 -18.18 -3.58 -4.12
C PRO A 237 -16.96 -3.67 -3.20
N LEU A 238 -17.06 -4.44 -2.10
CA LEU A 238 -16.02 -4.48 -1.08
C LEU A 238 -14.75 -5.12 -1.64
N THR A 239 -13.68 -4.35 -1.66
CA THR A 239 -12.39 -4.75 -2.21
C THR A 239 -11.35 -4.77 -1.09
N PHE A 240 -10.49 -5.77 -1.10
CA PHE A 240 -9.38 -5.91 -0.17
C PHE A 240 -8.07 -5.82 -0.95
N GLU A 241 -7.12 -5.02 -0.47
CA GLU A 241 -5.80 -4.91 -1.08
C GLU A 241 -4.71 -5.39 -0.14
N ILE A 242 -3.79 -6.18 -0.69
CA ILE A 242 -2.53 -6.56 -0.05
C ILE A 242 -1.39 -5.96 -0.86
N GLN A 243 -0.45 -5.36 -0.14
CA GLN A 243 0.82 -4.87 -0.66
C GLN A 243 1.95 -5.64 0.02
N ALA A 244 2.71 -6.42 -0.75
CA ALA A 244 3.81 -7.23 -0.26
C ALA A 244 5.11 -6.82 -0.95
N VAL A 245 6.09 -6.41 -0.14
CA VAL A 245 7.44 -6.06 -0.62
C VAL A 245 8.33 -7.28 -0.46
N TYR A 246 8.98 -7.69 -1.54
CA TYR A 246 9.92 -8.79 -1.57
C TYR A 246 11.32 -8.30 -1.93
N ALA A 247 12.34 -8.82 -1.25
CA ALA A 247 13.73 -8.73 -1.67
C ALA A 247 14.06 -9.88 -2.64
N LEU A 248 14.86 -9.58 -3.66
CA LEU A 248 15.36 -10.56 -4.61
C LEU A 248 16.75 -11.03 -4.15
N GLU A 249 16.81 -12.23 -3.60
CA GLU A 249 18.04 -12.80 -3.02
C GLU A 249 18.30 -14.19 -3.59
N TYR A 250 19.46 -14.38 -4.23
CA TYR A 250 19.92 -15.69 -4.72
C TYR A 250 18.88 -16.49 -5.54
N GLY A 251 18.09 -15.80 -6.37
CA GLY A 251 17.05 -16.43 -7.20
C GLY A 251 15.74 -16.74 -6.47
N LYS A 252 15.57 -16.26 -5.24
CA LYS A 252 14.34 -16.38 -4.44
C LYS A 252 13.73 -15.02 -4.16
N VAL A 253 12.44 -15.01 -3.80
CA VAL A 253 11.78 -13.81 -3.28
C VAL A 253 11.60 -13.93 -1.76
N VAL A 254 12.20 -13.02 -1.00
CA VAL A 254 12.13 -13.01 0.46
C VAL A 254 11.20 -11.90 0.92
N LEU A 255 10.16 -12.23 1.68
CA LEU A 255 9.20 -11.23 2.17
C LEU A 255 9.88 -10.24 3.13
N VAL A 256 9.76 -8.94 2.83
CA VAL A 256 10.31 -7.83 3.63
C VAL A 256 9.22 -7.11 4.40
N SER A 257 8.08 -6.86 3.75
CA SER A 257 6.96 -6.12 4.34
C SER A 257 5.63 -6.61 3.79
N TRP A 258 4.61 -6.58 4.64
CA TRP A 258 3.25 -6.96 4.32
C TRP A 258 2.28 -5.90 4.87
N ARG A 259 1.43 -5.35 4.01
CA ARG A 259 0.41 -4.37 4.37
C ARG A 259 -0.93 -4.77 3.79
N GLU A 260 -1.97 -4.61 4.60
CA GLU A 260 -3.35 -4.92 4.23
C GLU A 260 -4.23 -3.67 4.38
N ARG A 261 -5.20 -3.49 3.47
CA ARG A 261 -6.20 -2.43 3.59
C ARG A 261 -7.52 -2.81 2.92
N ASP A 262 -8.62 -2.35 3.51
CA ASP A 262 -9.91 -2.30 2.83
C ASP A 262 -9.95 -1.07 1.90
N LEU A 263 -10.64 -1.17 0.76
CA LEU A 263 -10.84 -0.09 -0.22
C LEU A 263 -12.32 0.31 -0.34
#